data_AF-A0A9E1ELE0-F1
#
_entry.id   AF-A0A9E1ELE0-F1
#
_cell.length_a   1.000
_cell.length_b   1.000
_cell.length_c   1.000
_cell.angle_alpha   90.00
_cell.angle_beta   90.00
_cell.angle_gamma   90.00
#
_symmetry.space_group_name_H-M   'P 1'
#
loop_
_entity.id
_entity.type
_entity.pdbx_description
1 polymer ?
#
loop_
_entity_poly.entity_id
_entity_poly.type
_entity_poly.pdbx_seq_one_letter_code
_entity_poly.pdbx_strand_id
1 'polypeptide(L)'
;MKTEQNNLDRLKGKNPFTVPEGYMEGLTANIMSQLPEREPEEEVKKVSLMDRVRPWLYMAAVFAGLGLFFKVLVGPEDKAAKTDSLLVKTEVSPASVSALQAAEDEEYLEYLEEQYAGYILAEEIGETE
;
A
#
# COMPACT_ATOMS: atom_id res chain seq x y z
N MET A 1 -17.08 -56.24 53.93
CA MET A 1 -16.90 -55.07 53.03
C MET A 1 -15.81 -54.21 53.61
N LYS A 2 -14.77 -53.86 52.83
CA LYS A 2 -13.63 -53.05 53.29
C LYS A 2 -14.03 -51.58 53.19
N THR A 3 -13.95 -50.85 54.30
CA THR A 3 -14.26 -49.43 54.39
C THR A 3 -13.12 -48.64 53.74
N GLU A 4 -13.36 -48.10 52.55
CA GLU A 4 -12.42 -47.18 51.90
C GLU A 4 -12.40 -45.86 52.69
N GLN A 5 -11.29 -45.58 53.36
CA GLN A 5 -11.09 -44.31 54.04
C GLN A 5 -10.90 -43.22 52.98
N ASN A 6 -11.91 -42.37 52.84
CA ASN A 6 -11.98 -41.31 51.84
C ASN A 6 -11.03 -40.16 52.24
N ASN A 7 -9.92 -40.00 51.52
CA ASN A 7 -8.88 -39.01 51.81
C ASN A 7 -9.29 -37.55 51.49
N LEU A 8 -10.52 -37.33 51.00
CA LEU A 8 -10.99 -36.04 50.49
C LEU A 8 -11.37 -35.06 51.62
N ASP A 9 -11.60 -35.53 52.84
CA ASP A 9 -11.88 -34.64 53.98
C ASP A 9 -10.70 -33.73 54.33
N ARG A 10 -9.46 -34.13 54.01
CA ARG A 10 -8.24 -33.32 54.22
C ARG A 10 -8.11 -32.15 53.25
N LEU A 11 -8.86 -32.19 52.14
CA LEU A 11 -8.88 -31.19 51.07
C LEU A 11 -10.09 -30.26 51.17
N LYS A 12 -11.03 -30.53 52.09
CA LYS A 12 -12.23 -29.73 52.30
C LYS A 12 -11.85 -28.37 52.91
N GLY A 13 -11.93 -27.31 52.12
CA GLY A 13 -11.64 -25.92 52.55
C GLY A 13 -10.27 -25.37 52.16
N LYS A 14 -9.40 -26.17 51.51
CA LYS A 14 -8.16 -25.68 50.90
C LYS A 14 -8.37 -25.62 49.38
N ASN A 15 -7.97 -24.51 48.76
CA ASN A 15 -8.11 -24.35 47.33
C ASN A 15 -7.28 -25.42 46.60
N PRO A 16 -7.91 -26.36 45.85
CA PRO A 16 -7.20 -27.44 45.17
C PRO A 16 -6.40 -26.95 43.95
N PHE A 17 -6.58 -25.69 43.54
CA PHE A 17 -5.81 -25.05 42.47
C PHE A 17 -4.63 -24.23 43.00
N THR A 18 -4.27 -24.36 44.28
CA THR A 18 -3.10 -23.70 44.84
C THR A 18 -1.84 -24.48 44.50
N VAL A 19 -0.94 -23.79 43.82
CA VAL A 19 0.36 -24.31 43.44
C VAL A 19 1.24 -24.44 44.70
N PRO A 20 2.03 -25.52 44.87
CA PRO A 20 3.00 -25.62 45.96
C PRO A 20 3.98 -24.45 45.97
N GLU A 21 4.42 -24.06 47.17
CA GLU A 21 5.45 -23.02 47.34
C GLU A 21 6.70 -23.37 46.53
N GLY A 22 7.20 -22.43 45.73
CA GLY A 22 8.38 -22.62 44.87
C GLY A 22 8.14 -23.33 43.52
N TYR A 23 6.95 -23.84 43.21
CA TYR A 23 6.71 -24.58 41.95
C TYR A 23 6.92 -23.72 40.68
N MET A 24 6.60 -22.43 40.74
CA MET A 24 6.81 -21.49 39.64
C MET A 24 8.13 -20.72 39.76
N GLU A 25 8.95 -21.04 40.75
CA GLU A 25 10.24 -20.39 40.96
C GLU A 25 11.18 -20.75 39.80
N GLY A 26 11.70 -19.75 39.11
CA GLY A 26 12.59 -19.94 37.96
C GLY A 26 11.89 -20.29 36.64
N LEU A 27 10.55 -20.48 36.60
CA LEU A 27 9.82 -20.72 35.35
C LEU A 27 10.07 -19.61 34.32
N THR A 28 10.03 -18.35 34.75
CA THR A 28 10.29 -17.20 33.89
C THR A 28 11.72 -17.22 33.33
N ALA A 29 12.72 -17.55 34.15
CA ALA A 29 14.11 -17.65 33.69
C ALA A 29 14.29 -18.79 32.68
N ASN A 30 13.67 -19.93 32.94
CA ASN A 30 13.67 -21.07 32.03
C ASN A 30 12.96 -20.73 30.70
N ILE A 31 11.79 -20.08 30.72
CA ILE A 31 11.09 -19.60 29.52
C ILE A 31 11.99 -18.64 28.74
N MET A 32 12.57 -17.62 29.39
CA MET A 32 13.44 -16.64 28.74
C MET A 32 14.69 -17.28 28.12
N SER A 33 15.24 -18.34 28.73
CA SER A 33 16.38 -19.07 28.17
C SER A 33 16.03 -19.94 26.96
N GLN A 34 14.77 -20.32 26.83
CA GLN A 34 14.25 -21.13 25.71
C GLN A 34 13.67 -20.27 24.59
N LEU A 35 13.47 -18.96 24.82
CA LEU A 35 13.13 -18.06 23.75
C LEU A 35 14.30 -18.06 22.76
N PRO A 36 14.03 -18.25 21.45
CA PRO A 36 15.04 -18.04 20.43
C PRO A 36 15.66 -16.67 20.64
N GLU A 37 16.98 -16.57 20.50
CA GLU A 37 17.64 -15.27 20.41
C GLU A 37 16.88 -14.49 19.35
N ARG A 38 16.24 -13.40 19.77
CA ARG A 38 15.55 -12.51 18.85
C ARG A 38 16.66 -11.97 17.97
N GLU A 39 16.76 -12.52 16.75
CA GLU A 39 17.67 -12.01 15.74
C GLU A 39 17.54 -10.49 15.79
N PRO A 40 18.63 -9.73 16.02
CA PRO A 40 18.53 -8.29 16.04
C PRO A 40 17.90 -7.94 14.70
N GLU A 41 16.63 -7.51 14.73
CA GLU A 41 15.79 -7.27 13.55
C GLU A 41 16.67 -6.53 12.57
N GLU A 42 17.12 -7.23 11.51
CA GLU A 42 18.20 -6.77 10.63
C GLU A 42 17.94 -5.31 10.35
N GLU A 43 18.79 -4.44 10.91
CA GLU A 43 18.49 -3.03 11.08
C GLU A 43 17.91 -2.50 9.77
N VAL A 44 16.58 -2.32 9.77
CA VAL A 44 15.79 -2.09 8.56
C VAL A 44 16.52 -1.01 7.78
N LYS A 45 17.19 -1.41 6.68
CA LYS A 45 18.23 -0.60 6.02
C LYS A 45 17.69 0.81 5.90
N LYS A 46 18.19 1.71 6.75
CA LYS A 46 17.69 3.08 6.80
C LYS A 46 18.06 3.70 5.47
N VAL A 47 17.10 3.73 4.55
CA VAL A 47 17.26 4.34 3.24
C VAL A 47 17.83 5.72 3.47
N SER A 48 19.07 5.92 3.03
CA SER A 48 19.76 7.17 3.29
C SER A 48 19.08 8.25 2.47
N LEU A 49 19.05 9.49 2.97
CA LEU A 49 18.52 10.62 2.19
C LEU A 49 19.25 10.74 0.83
N MET A 50 20.49 10.26 0.75
CA MET A 50 21.27 10.19 -0.49
C MET A 50 20.67 9.25 -1.53
N ASP A 51 20.05 8.14 -1.11
CA ASP A 51 19.40 7.20 -2.02
C ASP A 51 18.16 7.82 -2.68
N ARG A 52 17.54 8.81 -2.02
CA ARG A 52 16.37 9.53 -2.55
C ARG A 52 16.75 10.65 -3.53
N VAL A 53 17.90 11.30 -3.35
CA VAL A 53 18.35 12.38 -4.25
C VAL A 53 19.13 11.87 -5.46
N ARG A 54 19.70 10.65 -5.41
CA ARG A 54 20.41 10.01 -6.54
C ARG A 54 19.59 10.02 -7.84
N PRO A 55 18.33 9.54 -7.88
CA PRO A 55 17.52 9.57 -9.10
C PRO A 55 17.28 10.99 -9.65
N TRP A 56 17.04 11.96 -8.76
CA TRP A 56 16.76 13.34 -9.17
C TRP A 56 17.99 14.02 -9.76
N LEU A 57 19.17 13.71 -9.23
CA LEU A 57 20.45 14.21 -9.75
C LEU A 57 20.73 13.69 -11.17
N TYR A 58 20.41 12.42 -11.46
CA TYR A 58 20.50 11.88 -12.82
C TYR A 58 19.53 12.59 -13.78
N MET A 59 18.28 12.83 -13.37
CA MET A 59 17.32 13.59 -14.18
C MET A 59 17.83 15.01 -14.43
N ALA A 60 18.29 15.71 -13.40
CA ALA A 60 18.86 17.06 -13.53
C ALA A 60 20.05 17.09 -14.50
N ALA A 61 20.94 16.09 -14.45
CA ALA A 61 22.07 15.98 -15.37
C ALA A 61 21.61 15.77 -16.83
N VAL A 62 20.58 14.95 -17.06
CA VAL A 62 20.00 14.74 -18.40
C VAL A 62 19.36 16.04 -18.92
N PHE A 63 18.56 16.73 -18.10
CA PHE A 63 17.95 18.00 -18.49
C PHE A 63 18.98 19.10 -18.73
N ALA A 64 20.02 19.19 -17.91
CA ALA A 64 21.13 20.11 -18.12
C ALA A 64 21.91 19.75 -19.40
N GLY A 65 22.18 18.47 -19.64
CA GLY A 65 22.84 17.98 -20.86
C GLY A 65 22.05 18.31 -22.12
N LEU A 66 20.75 18.00 -22.16
CA LEU A 66 19.87 18.35 -23.27
C LEU A 66 19.73 19.87 -23.41
N GLY A 67 19.51 20.60 -22.32
CA GLY A 67 19.36 22.06 -22.34
C GLY A 67 20.60 22.78 -22.83
N LEU A 68 21.79 22.33 -22.43
CA LEU A 68 23.06 22.82 -22.97
C LEU A 68 23.26 22.41 -24.43
N PHE A 69 22.89 21.18 -24.80
CA PHE A 69 22.95 20.72 -26.19
C PHE A 69 22.05 21.57 -27.10
N PHE A 70 20.80 21.83 -26.69
CA PHE A 70 19.91 22.77 -27.38
C PHE A 70 20.47 24.19 -27.38
N LYS A 71 21.03 24.68 -26.27
CA LYS A 71 21.61 26.03 -26.23
C LYS A 71 22.83 26.19 -27.14
N VAL A 72 23.63 25.15 -27.32
CA VAL A 72 24.80 25.15 -28.22
C VAL A 72 24.38 24.96 -29.67
N LEU A 73 23.42 24.07 -29.99
CA LEU A 73 22.96 23.86 -31.36
C LEU A 73 22.02 24.97 -31.87
N VAL A 74 21.15 25.51 -31.02
CA VAL A 74 20.14 26.53 -31.41
C VAL A 74 20.72 27.94 -31.35
N GLY A 75 21.79 28.17 -30.57
CA GLY A 75 22.41 29.49 -30.44
C GLY A 75 21.47 30.55 -29.83
N PRO A 76 21.98 31.71 -29.37
CA PRO A 76 21.13 32.81 -28.93
C PRO A 76 20.62 33.55 -30.17
N GLU A 77 19.64 32.98 -30.86
CA GLU A 77 18.91 33.70 -31.90
C GLU A 77 17.83 34.55 -31.21
N ASP A 78 18.17 35.83 -30.93
CA ASP A 78 17.18 36.89 -30.76
C ASP A 78 16.45 37.11 -32.09
N LYS A 79 15.55 36.19 -32.51
CA LYS A 79 14.78 36.39 -33.75
C LYS A 79 13.33 35.94 -33.61
N ALA A 80 12.51 36.97 -33.43
CA ALA A 80 11.14 37.00 -33.88
C ALA A 80 10.98 36.40 -35.29
N ALA A 81 9.90 35.65 -35.46
CA ALA A 81 9.25 35.33 -36.73
C ALA A 81 10.11 34.65 -37.82
N LYS A 82 9.95 33.32 -37.91
CA LYS A 82 9.61 32.63 -39.16
C LYS A 82 9.07 31.25 -38.84
N THR A 83 7.74 31.20 -38.69
CA THR A 83 6.95 30.02 -39.02
C THR A 83 7.20 29.72 -40.50
N ASP A 84 7.95 28.67 -40.84
CA ASP A 84 7.90 28.22 -42.23
C ASP A 84 8.07 26.70 -42.40
N SER A 85 6.96 26.13 -42.88
CA SER A 85 6.84 24.97 -43.77
C SER A 85 6.93 23.51 -43.28
N LEU A 86 7.51 23.16 -42.14
CA LEU A 86 7.53 21.73 -41.69
C LEU A 86 7.08 21.46 -40.26
N LEU A 87 6.46 22.44 -39.62
CA LEU A 87 5.80 22.23 -38.34
C LEU A 87 4.42 21.60 -38.62
N VAL A 88 4.33 20.26 -38.58
CA VAL A 88 3.03 19.61 -38.39
C VAL A 88 2.58 20.00 -37.00
N LYS A 89 1.81 21.07 -36.94
CA LYS A 89 1.16 21.52 -35.73
C LYS A 89 0.14 20.44 -35.39
N THR A 90 0.50 19.51 -34.51
CA THR A 90 -0.46 18.64 -33.85
C THR A 90 -1.25 19.51 -32.86
N GLU A 91 -1.94 20.52 -33.36
CA GLU A 91 -2.97 21.22 -32.61
C GLU A 91 -4.16 20.27 -32.53
N VAL A 92 -4.09 19.33 -31.58
CA VAL A 92 -5.25 18.55 -31.19
C VAL A 92 -6.21 19.58 -30.60
N SER A 93 -7.29 19.86 -31.32
CA SER A 93 -8.28 20.83 -30.88
C SER A 93 -8.77 20.40 -29.48
N PRO A 94 -8.88 21.32 -28.51
CA PRO A 94 -9.43 20.98 -27.21
C PRO A 94 -10.84 20.39 -27.38
N ALA A 95 -11.59 20.82 -28.41
CA ALA A 95 -12.88 20.26 -28.75
C ALA A 95 -12.82 18.78 -29.17
N SER A 96 -11.75 18.34 -29.87
CA SER A 96 -11.60 16.93 -30.23
C SER A 96 -11.16 16.05 -29.05
N VAL A 97 -10.35 16.60 -28.13
CA VAL A 97 -9.99 15.88 -26.88
C VAL A 97 -11.21 15.76 -25.98
N SER A 98 -11.98 16.83 -25.81
CA SER A 98 -13.23 16.81 -25.04
C SER A 98 -14.30 15.92 -25.65
N ALA A 99 -14.38 15.84 -26.99
CA ALA A 99 -15.33 14.94 -27.65
C ALA A 99 -14.97 13.46 -27.45
N LEU A 100 -13.67 13.12 -27.49
CA LEU A 100 -13.20 11.76 -27.19
C LEU A 100 -13.43 11.39 -25.73
N GLN A 101 -13.15 12.31 -24.81
CA GLN A 101 -13.38 12.09 -23.38
C GLN A 101 -14.88 11.97 -23.07
N ALA A 102 -15.74 12.79 -23.69
CA ALA A 102 -17.18 12.68 -23.51
C ALA A 102 -17.75 11.34 -24.03
N ALA A 103 -17.21 10.83 -25.14
CA ALA A 103 -17.61 9.52 -25.66
C ALA A 103 -17.16 8.38 -24.74
N GLU A 104 -15.96 8.47 -24.17
CA GLU A 104 -15.45 7.49 -23.18
C GLU A 104 -16.25 7.55 -21.87
N ASP A 105 -16.63 8.76 -21.43
CA ASP A 105 -17.48 8.97 -20.26
C ASP A 105 -18.88 8.38 -20.47
N GLU A 106 -19.46 8.49 -21.67
CA GLU A 106 -20.75 7.86 -22.02
C GLU A 106 -20.67 6.32 -22.00
N GLU A 107 -19.62 5.73 -22.60
CA GLU A 107 -19.38 4.28 -22.58
C GLU A 107 -19.20 3.76 -21.14
N TYR A 108 -18.49 4.52 -20.30
CA TYR A 108 -18.30 4.20 -18.89
C TYR A 108 -19.61 4.24 -18.09
N LEU A 109 -20.49 5.21 -18.38
CA LEU A 109 -21.79 5.32 -17.72
C LEU A 109 -22.73 4.18 -18.13
N GLU A 110 -22.74 3.79 -19.41
CA GLU A 110 -23.52 2.65 -19.90
C GLU A 110 -23.08 1.34 -19.23
N TYR A 111 -21.77 1.12 -19.07
CA TYR A 111 -21.23 -0.05 -18.36
C TYR A 111 -21.68 -0.12 -16.89
N LEU A 112 -21.67 1.01 -16.19
CA LEU A 112 -22.18 1.09 -14.83
C LEU A 112 -23.68 0.82 -14.80
N GLU A 113 -24.43 1.38 -15.73
CA GLU A 113 -25.88 1.15 -15.82
C GLU A 113 -26.19 -0.33 -16.08
N GLU A 114 -25.50 -1.02 -16.99
CA GLU A 114 -25.68 -2.46 -17.19
C GLU A 114 -25.37 -3.29 -15.93
N GLN A 115 -24.31 -2.95 -15.19
CA GLN A 115 -23.94 -3.65 -13.95
C GLN A 115 -24.96 -3.43 -12.83
N TYR A 116 -25.48 -2.21 -12.69
CA TYR A 116 -26.35 -1.84 -11.57
C TYR A 116 -27.85 -1.93 -11.89
N ALA A 117 -28.28 -1.85 -13.16
CA ALA A 117 -29.68 -1.96 -13.55
C ALA A 117 -30.30 -3.29 -13.12
N GLY A 118 -29.52 -4.38 -13.21
CA GLY A 118 -29.96 -5.69 -12.72
C GLY A 118 -30.22 -5.72 -11.20
N TYR A 119 -29.43 -4.97 -10.41
CA TYR A 119 -29.61 -4.89 -8.95
C TYR A 119 -30.81 -4.01 -8.58
N ILE A 120 -30.98 -2.87 -9.25
CA ILE A 120 -32.14 -1.97 -9.04
C ILE A 120 -33.44 -2.70 -9.37
N LEU A 121 -33.47 -3.44 -10.48
CA LEU A 121 -34.64 -4.25 -10.86
C LEU A 121 -34.86 -5.42 -9.90
N ALA A 122 -33.80 -6.10 -9.43
CA ALA A 122 -33.94 -7.19 -8.47
C ALA A 122 -34.39 -6.73 -7.07
N GLU A 123 -33.98 -5.53 -6.65
CA GLU A 123 -34.45 -4.88 -5.42
C GLU A 123 -35.93 -4.51 -5.52
N GLU A 124 -36.37 -3.94 -6.65
CA GLU A 124 -37.79 -3.60 -6.87
C GLU A 124 -38.69 -4.85 -6.93
N ILE A 125 -38.22 -5.96 -7.51
CA ILE A 125 -39.00 -7.21 -7.54
C ILE A 125 -38.99 -7.90 -6.17
N GLY A 126 -37.90 -7.81 -5.42
CA GLY A 126 -37.75 -8.37 -4.07
C GLY A 126 -38.54 -7.64 -2.97
N GLU A 127 -38.86 -6.36 -3.17
CA GLU A 127 -39.74 -5.60 -2.25
C GLU A 127 -41.25 -5.84 -2.48
N THR A 128 -41.64 -6.56 -3.55
CA THR A 128 -43.05 -6.84 -3.88
C THR A 128 -43.61 -8.17 -3.38
N GLU A 129 -42.93 -8.86 -2.45
CA GLU A 129 -43.44 -10.04 -1.74
C GLU A 129 -43.74 -9.78 -0.25
#